data_AF-A0A135VIS1-F1
#
_entry.id   AF-A0A135VIS1-F1
#
_cell.length_a   1.000
_cell.length_b   1.000
_cell.length_c   1.000
_cell.angle_alpha   90.00
_cell.angle_beta   90.00
_cell.angle_gamma   90.00
#
_symmetry.space_group_name_H-M   'P 1'
#
loop_
_entity.id
_entity.type
_entity.pdbx_description
1 polymer ?
#
loop_
_entity_poly.entity_id
_entity_poly.type
_entity_poly.pdbx_seq_one_letter_code
_entity_poly.pdbx_strand_id
1 'polypeptide(L)' 'MTDTKILSFVKQFTKEQLRAIDSVLRILDPDEYRDYHDQFGICNAPDRIELLRSEIRAALRKS' A
#
# COMPACT_ATOMS: atom_id res chain seq x y z
N MET A 1 -8.57 -4.08 -14.48
CA MET A 1 -8.30 -2.78 -15.14
C MET A 1 -8.17 -1.70 -14.05
N THR A 2 -7.11 -1.70 -13.24
CA THR A 2 -6.99 -0.76 -12.07
C THR A 2 -5.56 -0.41 -11.62
N ASP A 3 -4.50 -1.00 -12.16
CA ASP A 3 -3.14 -0.80 -11.63
C ASP A 3 -2.54 0.58 -11.92
N THR A 4 -2.99 1.26 -12.97
CA THR A 4 -2.44 2.57 -13.37
C THR A 4 -2.76 3.71 -12.38
N LYS A 5 -3.75 3.55 -11.49
CA LYS A 5 -4.22 4.65 -10.62
C LYS A 5 -3.33 4.90 -9.40
N ILE A 6 -2.73 3.87 -8.80
CA ILE A 6 -2.00 4.02 -7.53
C ILE A 6 -0.71 4.83 -7.72
N LEU A 7 0.07 4.49 -8.75
CA LEU A 7 1.33 5.16 -9.06
C LEU A 7 1.15 6.68 -9.30
N SER A 8 0.06 7.07 -9.98
CA SER A 8 -0.23 8.49 -10.22
C SER A 8 -0.53 9.27 -8.94
N PHE A 9 -1.16 8.64 -7.95
CA PHE A 9 -1.42 9.27 -6.65
C PHE A 9 -0.16 9.33 -5.79
N VAL A 10 0.67 8.28 -5.79
CA VAL A 10 1.93 8.26 -5.02
C VAL A 10 2.86 9.41 -5.41
N LYS A 11 2.92 9.76 -6.70
CA LYS A 11 3.74 10.89 -7.21
C LYS A 11 3.26 12.28 -6.76
N GLN A 12 2.04 12.41 -6.24
CA GLN A 12 1.50 13.70 -5.78
C GLN A 12 1.91 14.04 -4.35
N PHE A 13 2.42 13.06 -3.59
CA PHE A 13 2.81 13.25 -2.19
C PHE A 13 4.25 13.72 -2.05
N THR A 14 4.51 14.54 -1.03
CA THR A 14 5.87 14.92 -0.65
C THR A 14 6.64 13.75 -0.04
N LYS A 15 7.97 13.85 0.01
CA LYS A 15 8.84 12.82 0.60
C LYS A 15 8.51 12.54 2.07
N GLU A 16 8.13 13.57 2.83
CA GLU A 16 7.72 13.44 4.23
C GLU A 16 6.37 12.72 4.37
N GLN A 17 5.41 13.05 3.51
CA GLN A 17 4.11 12.37 3.47
C GLN A 17 4.28 10.89 3.11
N LEU A 18 5.14 10.58 2.13
CA LEU A 18 5.45 9.20 1.76
C LEU A 18 6.12 8.41 2.91
N ARG A 19 7.00 9.06 3.70
CA ARG A 19 7.60 8.44 4.89
C ARG A 19 6.57 8.17 6.00
N ALA A 20 5.64 9.10 6.21
CA ALA A 20 4.55 8.92 7.17
C ALA A 20 3.65 7.73 6.75
N ILE A 21 3.30 7.64 5.46
CA ILE A 21 2.51 6.53 4.93
C ILE A 21 3.30 5.20 5.04
N ASP A 22 4.58 5.14 4.68
CA ASP A 22 5.40 3.92 4.85
C ASP A 22 5.47 3.49 6.32
N SER A 23 5.53 4.44 7.25
CA SER A 23 5.56 4.15 8.69
C SER A 23 4.24 3.53 9.17
N VAL A 24 3.10 4.07 8.72
CA VAL A 24 1.77 3.50 9.03
C VAL A 24 1.62 2.12 8.41
N LEU A 25 1.99 1.96 7.13
CA LEU A 25 1.89 0.67 6.44
C LEU A 25 2.78 -0.43 7.04
N ARG A 26 3.86 -0.09 7.75
CA ARG A 26 4.69 -1.08 8.47
C ARG A 26 4.04 -1.62 9.73
N ILE A 27 3.13 -0.86 10.32
CA ILE A 27 2.37 -1.28 11.52
C ILE A 27 1.28 -2.27 11.12
N LEU A 28 0.79 -2.18 9.87
CA LEU A 28 -0.19 -3.10 9.33
C LEU A 28 0.48 -4.46 9.04
N ASP A 29 0.11 -5.49 9.80
CA ASP A 29 0.45 -6.87 9.49
C ASP A 29 -0.53 -7.39 8.43
N PRO A 30 -0.08 -7.71 7.20
CA PRO A 30 -0.95 -8.23 6.15
C PRO A 30 -1.66 -9.52 6.55
N ASP A 31 -1.08 -10.32 7.43
CA ASP A 31 -1.66 -11.59 7.87
C ASP A 31 -2.82 -11.39 8.85
N GLU A 32 -2.81 -10.32 9.66
CA GLU A 32 -3.98 -9.93 10.49
C GLU A 32 -5.21 -9.60 9.63
N TYR A 33 -5.00 -9.11 8.40
CA TYR A 33 -6.10 -8.81 7.47
C TYR A 33 -6.55 -10.02 6.64
N ARG A 34 -5.81 -11.12 6.66
CA ARG A 34 -6.13 -12.34 5.92
C ARG A 34 -7.33 -13.06 6.56
N ASP A 35 -7.28 -13.21 7.89
CA ASP A 35 -8.32 -13.89 8.66
C ASP A 35 -9.66 -13.13 8.69
N TYR A 36 -9.62 -11.80 8.67
CA TYR A 36 -10.84 -10.97 8.65
C TYR A 36 -11.62 -11.05 7.33
N HIS A 37 -10.97 -11.42 6.23
CA HIS A 37 -11.54 -11.31 4.89
C HIS A 37 -11.90 -12.65 4.23
N ASP A 38 -11.37 -13.77 4.72
CA ASP A 38 -11.81 -15.12 4.30
C ASP A 38 -13.31 -15.36 4.57
N GLN A 39 -13.91 -14.68 5.56
CA GLN A 39 -15.36 -14.74 5.80
C GLN A 39 -16.21 -13.99 4.76
N PHE A 40 -15.64 -13.04 4.01
CA PHE A 40 -16.39 -12.16 3.10
C PHE A 40 -15.93 -12.23 1.63
N GLY A 41 -14.95 -13.10 1.32
CA GLY A 41 -14.72 -13.68 -0.02
C GLY A 41 -14.38 -12.74 -1.18
N ILE A 42 -14.15 -11.44 -0.99
CA ILE A 42 -14.09 -10.49 -2.12
C ILE A 42 -12.89 -9.51 -2.08
N CYS A 43 -12.09 -9.48 -1.01
CA CYS A 43 -11.03 -8.47 -0.92
C CYS A 43 -9.62 -9.07 -0.92
N ASN A 44 -8.88 -8.89 -2.03
CA ASN A 44 -7.43 -9.09 -2.11
C ASN A 44 -6.67 -8.00 -1.33
N ALA A 45 -7.17 -7.60 -0.15
CA ALA A 45 -6.64 -6.51 0.66
C ALA A 45 -5.15 -6.71 1.01
N PRO A 46 -4.68 -7.91 1.39
CA PRO A 46 -3.26 -8.15 1.63
C PRO A 46 -2.40 -7.81 0.39
N ASP A 47 -2.79 -8.31 -0.78
CA ASP A 47 -2.06 -8.05 -2.04
C ASP A 47 -2.03 -6.56 -2.41
N ARG A 48 -3.11 -5.83 -2.09
CA ARG A 48 -3.21 -4.39 -2.37
C ARG A 48 -2.39 -3.55 -1.40
N ILE A 49 -2.28 -3.96 -0.14
CA ILE A 49 -1.40 -3.34 0.86
C ILE A 49 0.07 -3.55 0.43
N GLU A 50 0.42 -4.77 0.02
CA GLU A 50 1.77 -5.08 -0.48
C GLU A 50 2.11 -4.28 -1.75
N LEU A 51 1.17 -4.17 -2.68
CA LEU A 51 1.34 -3.35 -3.88
C LEU A 51 1.59 -1.88 -3.50
N LEU A 52 0.79 -1.30 -2.61
CA LEU A 52 0.95 0.08 -2.16
C LEU A 52 2.30 0.31 -1.46
N ARG A 53 2.72 -0.64 -0.61
CA ARG A 53 4.00 -0.62 0.09
C ARG A 53 5.18 -0.63 -0.89
N SER A 54 5.12 -1.46 -1.92
CA SER A 54 6.13 -1.53 -2.98
C SER A 54 6.25 -0.19 -3.73
N GLU A 55 5.11 0.39 -4.12
CA GLU A 55 5.06 1.64 -4.88
C GLU A 55 5.59 2.85 -4.08
N ILE A 56 5.24 2.96 -2.80
CA ILE A 56 5.75 4.03 -1.93
C ILE A 56 7.26 3.90 -1.75
N ARG A 57 7.78 2.69 -1.52
CA ARG A 57 9.23 2.44 -1.40
C ARG A 57 9.96 2.71 -2.70
N ALA A 58 9.34 2.45 -3.85
CA ALA A 58 9.91 2.80 -5.15
C ALA A 58 9.98 4.33 -5.35
N ALA A 59 8.94 5.06 -4.94
CA ALA A 59 8.93 6.52 -4.98
C ALA A 59 9.99 7.13 -4.04
N LEU A 60 10.11 6.64 -2.81
CA LEU A 60 11.11 7.10 -1.84
C LEU A 60 12.56 6.87 -2.27
N ARG A 61 12.84 5.87 -3.12
CA ARG A 61 14.18 5.60 -3.66
C ARG A 61 14.57 6.49 -4.83
N LYS A 62 13.58 7.07 -5.53
CA LYS A 62 13.77 7.91 -6.72
C LYS A 62 13.82 9.42 -6.40
N SER A 63 13.59 9.82 -5.15
CA SER A 63 13.63 11.20 -4.64
C SER A 63 14.68 11.38 -3.55
#